data_AF-A0A357J0U8-F1
#
_entry.id   AF-A0A357J0U8-F1
#
_cell.length_a   1.000
_cell.length_b   1.000
_cell.length_c   1.000
_cell.angle_alpha   90.00
_cell.angle_beta   90.00
_cell.angle_gamma   90.00
#
_symmetry.space_group_name_H-M   'P 1'
#
loop_
_entity.id
_entity.type
_entity.pdbx_description
1 polymer ?
#
loop_
_entity_poly.entity_id
_entity_poly.type
_entity_poly.pdbx_seq_one_letter_code
_entity_poly.pdbx_strand_id
1 'polypeptide(L)'
;KLMNYIPEDLLVYGQGYDSSKNNYNPFFFHRSEARMPRIHGFYMDRTEVTNAEYFRFCQKAGHPLPASWKAQGTFPRGTGDLAFSEASYSDAQAYARWAGKRLPTELEWEMAARGGLSVLIDE
;
A
#
# COMPACT_ATOMS: atom_id res chain seq x y z
N LYS A 1 8.64 1.39 12.60
CA LYS A 1 7.37 0.74 12.19
C LYS A 1 7.69 -0.64 11.65
N LEU A 2 6.89 -1.66 11.99
CA LEU A 2 7.11 -3.03 11.51
C LEU A 2 6.74 -3.16 10.03
N MET A 3 7.59 -3.83 9.27
CA MET A 3 7.37 -4.20 7.88
C MET A 3 7.46 -5.72 7.75
N ASN A 4 6.67 -6.28 6.85
CA ASN A 4 6.75 -7.69 6.48
C ASN A 4 7.51 -7.79 5.15
N TYR A 5 8.36 -8.82 5.03
CA TYR A 5 8.94 -9.20 3.74
C TYR A 5 7.90 -9.99 2.95
N ILE A 6 7.68 -9.58 1.71
CA ILE A 6 6.85 -10.27 0.73
C ILE A 6 7.82 -10.89 -0.29
N PRO A 7 7.89 -12.23 -0.38
CA PRO A 7 8.82 -12.91 -1.28
C PRO A 7 8.46 -12.65 -2.74
N GLU A 8 9.44 -12.80 -3.63
CA GLU A 8 9.20 -12.73 -5.08
C GLU A 8 8.18 -13.78 -5.54
N ASP A 9 7.30 -13.42 -6.48
CA ASP A 9 6.37 -14.35 -7.12
C ASP A 9 5.91 -13.84 -8.50
N LEU A 10 5.28 -14.75 -9.26
CA LEU A 10 4.47 -14.44 -10.44
C LEU A 10 3.05 -14.10 -10.01
N LEU A 11 2.62 -12.87 -10.27
CA LEU A 11 1.33 -12.38 -9.80
C LEU A 11 0.21 -12.65 -10.80
N VAL A 12 -0.81 -13.41 -10.35
CA VAL A 12 -2.14 -13.38 -10.96
C VAL A 12 -2.84 -12.12 -10.46
N TYR A 13 -2.90 -11.07 -11.30
CA TYR A 13 -3.48 -9.79 -10.93
C TYR A 13 -4.90 -9.59 -11.47
N GLY A 14 -5.65 -8.65 -10.92
CA GLY A 14 -6.99 -8.29 -11.38
C GLY A 14 -8.10 -9.24 -10.89
N GLN A 15 -9.20 -9.33 -11.64
CA GLN A 15 -10.38 -10.14 -11.35
C GLN A 15 -10.99 -10.72 -12.62
N GLY A 16 -11.27 -12.03 -12.60
CA GLY A 16 -12.22 -12.71 -13.48
C GLY A 16 -12.06 -12.52 -15.00
N TYR A 17 -13.02 -13.05 -15.75
CA TYR A 17 -13.07 -12.99 -17.22
C TYR A 17 -14.10 -11.97 -17.76
N ASP A 18 -14.70 -11.15 -16.89
CA ASP A 18 -15.68 -10.14 -17.30
C ASP A 18 -14.97 -8.87 -17.79
N SER A 19 -14.94 -8.68 -19.11
CA SER A 19 -14.30 -7.55 -19.77
C SER A 19 -14.92 -6.18 -19.46
N SER A 20 -16.09 -6.14 -18.79
CA SER A 20 -16.70 -4.88 -18.34
C SER A 20 -16.10 -4.35 -17.04
N LYS A 21 -15.23 -5.11 -16.37
CA LYS A 21 -14.59 -4.73 -15.11
C LYS A 21 -13.25 -4.02 -15.33
N ASN A 22 -12.99 -2.97 -14.56
CA ASN A 22 -11.73 -2.20 -14.66
C ASN A 22 -10.47 -3.01 -14.30
N ASN A 23 -10.64 -4.10 -13.56
CA ASN A 23 -9.57 -5.02 -13.17
C ASN A 23 -9.63 -6.33 -13.97
N TYR A 24 -10.29 -6.33 -15.12
CA TYR A 24 -10.40 -7.50 -15.98
C TYR A 24 -9.02 -8.07 -16.34
N ASN A 25 -8.85 -9.37 -16.09
CA ASN A 25 -7.70 -10.12 -16.58
C ASN A 25 -8.18 -11.44 -17.22
N PRO A 26 -8.17 -11.57 -18.56
CA PRO A 26 -8.60 -12.81 -19.23
C PRO A 26 -7.80 -14.05 -18.82
N PHE A 27 -6.63 -13.85 -18.22
CA PHE A 27 -5.74 -14.90 -17.74
C PHE A 27 -5.82 -15.11 -16.23
N PHE A 28 -6.86 -14.59 -15.57
CA PHE A 28 -7.04 -14.71 -14.13
C PHE A 28 -7.01 -16.18 -13.65
N PHE A 29 -7.52 -17.12 -14.47
CA PHE A 29 -7.48 -18.55 -14.21
C PHE A 29 -6.38 -19.30 -15.00
N HIS A 30 -5.31 -18.63 -15.40
CA HIS A 30 -4.24 -19.26 -16.18
C HIS A 30 -2.86 -18.78 -15.73
N ARG A 31 -2.18 -19.55 -14.89
CA ARG A 31 -0.81 -19.24 -14.47
C ARG A 31 0.20 -19.52 -15.59
N SER A 32 0.88 -18.49 -16.07
CA SER A 32 1.91 -18.62 -17.11
C SER A 32 3.00 -17.55 -16.93
N GLU A 33 4.25 -17.99 -16.84
CA GLU A 33 5.41 -17.10 -16.80
C GLU A 33 5.48 -16.13 -17.99
N ALA A 34 4.99 -16.56 -19.16
CA ALA A 34 5.00 -15.73 -20.36
C ALA A 34 3.96 -14.58 -20.33
N ARG A 35 3.00 -14.62 -19.39
CA ARG A 35 1.85 -13.70 -19.37
C ARG A 35 1.69 -12.95 -18.06
N MET A 36 2.41 -13.34 -17.01
CA MET A 36 2.28 -12.75 -15.68
C MET A 36 3.48 -11.89 -15.33
N PRO A 37 3.26 -10.73 -14.69
CA PRO A 37 4.35 -9.94 -14.18
C PRO A 37 5.03 -10.70 -13.03
N ARG A 38 6.36 -10.79 -13.11
CA ARG A 38 7.22 -11.16 -11.98
C ARG A 38 7.39 -9.93 -11.09
N ILE A 39 7.02 -10.06 -9.81
CA ILE A 39 7.19 -9.00 -8.83
C ILE A 39 8.31 -9.41 -7.89
N HIS A 40 9.43 -8.69 -7.93
CA HIS A 40 10.57 -8.93 -7.05
C HIS A 40 10.20 -8.74 -5.58
N GLY A 41 10.82 -9.51 -4.69
CA GLY A 41 10.53 -9.43 -3.26
C GLY A 41 10.80 -8.04 -2.68
N PHE A 42 9.91 -7.60 -1.77
CA PHE A 42 9.92 -6.25 -1.21
C PHE A 42 9.42 -6.25 0.23
N TYR A 43 9.65 -5.14 0.93
CA TYR A 43 9.08 -4.92 2.27
C TYR A 43 7.86 -4.00 2.18
N MET A 44 6.79 -4.34 2.91
CA MET A 44 5.61 -3.48 3.05
C MET A 44 5.27 -3.27 4.53
N ASP A 45 4.80 -2.07 4.85
CA ASP A 45 4.28 -1.76 6.18
C ASP A 45 3.13 -2.70 6.54
N ARG A 46 3.14 -3.23 7.78
CA ARG A 46 2.08 -4.14 8.25
C ARG A 46 0.72 -3.44 8.40
N THR A 47 0.74 -2.14 8.64
CA THR A 47 -0.44 -1.30 8.85
C THR A 47 -0.27 0.03 8.14
N GLU A 48 -1.36 0.72 7.87
CA GLU A 48 -1.39 2.07 7.34
C GLU A 48 -0.63 3.04 8.25
N VAL A 49 -0.15 4.15 7.68
CA VAL A 49 0.47 5.24 8.45
C VAL A 49 -0.54 5.76 9.45
N THR A 50 -0.17 5.76 10.73
CA THR A 50 -1.07 6.23 11.80
C THR A 50 -1.04 7.75 11.94
N ASN A 51 -2.05 8.33 12.59
CA ASN A 51 -2.07 9.76 12.91
C ASN A 51 -0.81 10.19 13.70
N ALA A 52 -0.38 9.39 14.68
CA ALA A 52 0.81 9.69 15.47
C ALA A 52 2.12 9.57 14.66
N GLU A 53 2.19 8.71 13.65
CA GLU A 53 3.32 8.63 12.73
C GLU A 53 3.37 9.84 11.79
N TYR A 54 2.24 10.18 11.16
CA TYR A 54 2.18 11.33 10.26
C TYR A 54 2.42 12.66 11.00
N PHE A 55 1.92 12.80 12.23
CA PHE A 55 2.21 13.96 13.06
C PHE A 55 3.70 14.12 13.38
N ARG A 56 4.40 13.01 13.67
CA ARG A 56 5.86 13.02 13.87
C ARG A 56 6.59 13.46 12.60
N PHE A 57 6.13 13.04 11.43
CA PHE A 57 6.63 13.53 10.15
C PHE A 57 6.45 15.05 10.03
N CYS A 58 5.26 15.59 10.29
CA CYS A 58 5.01 17.03 10.27
C CYS A 58 5.99 17.80 11.18
N GLN A 59 6.16 17.34 12.42
CA GLN A 59 7.05 18.00 13.39
C GLN A 59 8.53 17.93 13.00
N LYS A 60 8.99 16.79 12.49
CA LYS A 60 10.43 16.56 12.23
C LYS A 60 10.88 17.02 10.84
N ALA A 61 10.00 16.94 9.85
CA ALA A 61 10.28 17.38 8.48
C ALA A 61 9.87 18.83 8.22
N GLY A 62 9.15 19.48 9.15
CA GLY A 62 8.54 20.78 8.92
C GLY A 62 7.38 20.74 7.91
N HIS A 63 6.78 19.56 7.70
CA HIS A 63 5.64 19.43 6.80
C HIS A 63 4.39 20.06 7.42
N PRO A 64 3.58 20.82 6.66
CA PRO A 64 2.36 21.41 7.19
C PRO A 64 1.42 20.37 7.81
N LEU A 65 0.76 20.77 8.91
CA LEU A 65 -0.31 19.97 9.48
C LEU A 65 -1.54 19.97 8.55
N PRO A 66 -2.30 18.86 8.49
CA PRO A 66 -3.61 18.79 7.84
C PRO A 66 -4.55 19.87 8.42
N ALA A 67 -5.47 20.36 7.58
CA ALA A 67 -6.37 21.44 7.98
C ALA A 67 -7.16 21.13 9.25
N SER A 68 -7.62 19.88 9.39
CA SER A 68 -8.38 19.41 10.55
C SER A 68 -7.60 19.44 11.87
N TRP A 69 -6.26 19.46 11.82
CA TRP A 69 -5.39 19.45 13.00
C TRP A 69 -4.90 20.85 13.38
N LYS A 70 -5.00 21.84 12.47
CA LYS A 70 -4.37 23.16 12.66
C LYS A 70 -4.88 23.89 13.91
N ALA A 71 -6.18 23.82 14.20
CA ALA A 71 -6.75 24.52 15.35
C ALA A 71 -6.26 23.95 16.69
N GLN A 72 -6.08 22.63 16.78
CA GLN A 72 -5.58 21.92 17.96
C GLN A 72 -4.04 21.83 17.99
N GLY A 73 -3.39 22.06 16.84
CA GLY A 73 -1.95 21.84 16.66
C GLY A 73 -1.53 20.37 16.68
N THR A 74 -2.48 19.44 16.65
CA THR A 74 -2.27 17.98 16.72
C THR A 74 -3.51 17.23 16.23
N PHE A 75 -3.39 15.92 16.04
CA PHE A 75 -4.51 15.02 15.77
C PHE A 75 -5.48 14.90 16.96
N PRO A 76 -6.76 14.54 16.74
CA PRO A 76 -7.74 14.39 17.82
C PRO A 76 -7.31 13.42 18.92
N ARG A 77 -7.65 13.72 20.17
CA ARG A 77 -7.30 12.86 21.32
C ARG A 77 -7.88 11.46 21.13
N GLY A 78 -7.07 10.43 21.32
CA GLY A 78 -7.48 9.02 21.23
C GLY A 78 -7.44 8.43 19.83
N THR A 79 -7.07 9.20 18.79
CA THR A 79 -6.98 8.69 17.41
C THR A 79 -5.56 8.39 16.95
N GLY A 80 -4.57 8.42 17.85
CA GLY A 80 -3.15 8.32 17.51
C GLY A 80 -2.78 7.06 16.73
N ASP A 81 -3.41 5.94 17.04
CA ASP A 81 -3.17 4.64 16.39
C ASP A 81 -4.08 4.37 15.18
N LEU A 82 -5.05 5.26 14.89
CA LEU A 82 -5.89 5.15 13.70
C LEU A 82 -5.12 5.55 12.45
N ALA A 83 -5.50 4.97 11.31
CA ALA A 83 -4.95 5.31 10.00
C ALA A 83 -5.18 6.79 9.69
N PHE A 84 -4.12 7.45 9.22
CA PHE A 84 -4.19 8.81 8.71
C PHE A 84 -4.86 8.81 7.33
N SER A 85 -5.87 9.65 7.14
CA SER A 85 -6.76 9.62 5.97
C SER A 85 -6.81 10.92 5.16
N GLU A 86 -6.06 11.95 5.55
CA GLU A 86 -6.11 13.29 4.91
C GLU A 86 -4.85 13.60 4.09
N ALA A 87 -4.18 12.57 3.57
CA ALA A 87 -3.03 12.74 2.68
C ALA A 87 -3.47 12.89 1.22
N SER A 88 -2.91 13.87 0.51
CA SER A 88 -2.81 13.78 -0.96
C SER A 88 -1.76 12.74 -1.36
N TYR A 89 -1.72 12.39 -2.66
CA TYR A 89 -0.66 11.53 -3.18
C TYR A 89 0.74 12.13 -2.93
N SER A 90 0.88 13.46 -3.07
CA SER A 90 2.14 14.16 -2.82
C SER A 90 2.56 14.06 -1.36
N ASP A 91 1.61 14.20 -0.44
CA ASP A 91 1.86 14.08 1.01
C ASP A 91 2.31 12.67 1.38
N ALA A 92 1.62 11.65 0.85
CA ALA A 92 1.96 10.25 1.06
C ALA A 92 3.37 9.94 0.52
N GLN A 93 3.72 10.47 -0.65
CA GLN A 93 5.06 10.32 -1.22
C GLN A 93 6.13 11.04 -0.39
N ALA A 94 5.84 12.26 0.10
CA ALA A 94 6.76 13.01 0.95
C ALA A 94 7.01 12.30 2.28
N TYR A 95 5.95 11.80 2.93
CA TYR A 95 6.06 10.97 4.13
C TYR A 95 6.91 9.73 3.88
N ALA A 96 6.63 8.98 2.80
CA ALA A 96 7.37 7.77 2.48
C ALA A 96 8.86 8.05 2.30
N ARG A 97 9.23 9.11 1.57
CA ARG A 97 10.62 9.54 1.39
C ARG A 97 11.27 9.92 2.72
N TRP A 98 10.60 10.72 3.55
CA TRP A 98 11.11 11.10 4.86
C TRP A 98 11.33 9.88 5.77
N ALA A 99 10.46 8.88 5.69
CA ALA A 99 10.57 7.64 6.44
C ALA A 99 11.64 6.68 5.88
N GLY A 100 12.37 7.05 4.83
CA GLY A 100 13.36 6.18 4.16
C GLY A 100 12.72 5.03 3.37
N LYS A 101 11.51 5.25 2.84
CA LYS A 101 10.68 4.27 2.13
C LYS A 101 10.20 4.83 0.78
N ARG A 102 9.29 4.11 0.14
CA ARG A 102 8.54 4.53 -1.05
C ARG A 102 7.09 4.06 -0.96
N LEU A 103 6.23 4.61 -1.82
CA LEU A 103 4.91 4.03 -2.04
C LEU A 103 5.05 2.69 -2.79
N PRO A 104 4.18 1.71 -2.52
CA PRO A 104 4.09 0.51 -3.33
C PRO A 104 3.53 0.84 -4.72
N THR A 105 3.90 0.03 -5.70
CA THR A 105 3.17 -0.03 -6.98
C THR A 105 1.82 -0.72 -6.76
N GLU A 106 0.89 -0.57 -7.69
CA GLU A 106 -0.41 -1.26 -7.64
C GLU A 106 -0.25 -2.79 -7.56
N LEU A 107 0.67 -3.35 -8.35
CA LEU A 107 0.93 -4.80 -8.36
C LEU A 107 1.54 -5.29 -7.06
N GLU A 108 2.47 -4.55 -6.47
CA GLU A 108 3.00 -4.85 -5.13
C GLU A 108 1.90 -4.80 -4.06
N TRP A 109 1.01 -3.80 -4.16
CA TRP A 109 -0.11 -3.67 -3.23
C TRP A 109 -1.07 -4.86 -3.33
N GLU A 110 -1.45 -5.25 -4.54
CA GLU A 110 -2.31 -6.41 -4.77
C GLU A 110 -1.65 -7.73 -4.33
N MET A 111 -0.37 -7.91 -4.64
CA MET A 111 0.39 -9.09 -4.21
C MET A 111 0.44 -9.21 -2.68
N ALA A 112 0.69 -8.10 -1.99
CA ALA A 112 0.66 -8.06 -0.53
C ALA A 112 -0.74 -8.42 0.02
N ALA A 113 -1.79 -7.84 -0.56
CA ALA A 113 -3.17 -8.02 -0.12
C ALA A 113 -3.69 -9.45 -0.32
N ARG A 114 -3.18 -10.17 -1.34
CA ARG A 114 -3.50 -11.58 -1.59
C ARG A 114 -2.92 -12.54 -0.55
N GLY A 115 -1.95 -12.09 0.27
CA GLY A 115 -1.46 -12.85 1.41
C GLY A 115 -0.80 -14.20 1.07
N GLY A 116 -0.21 -14.33 -0.12
CA GLY A 116 0.41 -15.58 -0.57
C GLY A 116 -0.56 -16.66 -1.07
N LEU A 117 -1.85 -16.32 -1.23
CA LEU A 117 -2.79 -17.19 -1.95
C LEU A 117 -2.44 -17.18 -3.44
N SER A 118 -1.60 -18.11 -3.87
CA SER A 118 -1.57 -18.52 -5.26
C SER A 118 -2.88 -19.22 -5.56
N VAL A 119 -3.64 -18.76 -6.55
CA VAL A 119 -4.77 -19.53 -7.08
C VAL A 119 -4.16 -20.85 -7.58
N LEU A 120 -4.28 -21.92 -6.79
CA LEU A 120 -3.98 -23.26 -7.25
C LEU A 120 -5.02 -23.56 -8.31
N ILE A 121 -4.56 -23.80 -9.52
CA ILE A 121 -5.39 -24.31 -10.58
C ILE A 121 -4.88 -25.72 -10.75
N ASP A 122 -5.71 -26.68 -10.35
CA ASP A 122 -5.49 -28.09 -10.64
C ASP A 122 -5.18 -28.23 -12.14
N GLU A 123 -4.13 -28.99 -12.46
CA GLU A 123 -3.79 -29.38 -13.84
C GLU A 123 -4.94 -30.15 -14.52
#